data_AF-A0A3D1IR52-F1
#
_entry.id   AF-A0A3D1IR52-F1
#
_cell.length_a   1.000
_cell.length_b   1.000
_cell.length_c   1.000
_cell.angle_alpha   90.00
_cell.angle_beta   90.00
_cell.angle_gamma   90.00
#
_symmetry.space_group_name_H-M   'P 1'
#
loop_
_entity.id
_entity.type
_entity.pdbx_description
1 polymer ?
#
loop_
_entity_poly.entity_id
_entity_poly.type
_entity_poly.pdbx_seq_one_letter_code
_entity_poly.pdbx_strand_id
1 'polypeptide(L)'
;MNTIKIIADTAQEALEQVQAKVGPDAVILNVRPVHADGVKRLWSKARVEVLATAPEPSSAQENVLQLLTAKVHQLEGALQGSDSSEPLPPNVIQMMQNVGGPQTAPAAPASVQVLLEMGLLPQHADMLAGQLQKHLGGTRPRNLIEEMELAREVLVEQWHRFATRAEQPGLPARVLVGAPGVGKTTALCKWVTQETFLGQRPARLWRLDGALPNTAEFLSLHGEMMQVPVERVWTDSLDVPED
;
A
#
# COMPACT_ATOMS: atom_id res chain seq x y z
N MET A 1 -26.24 19.34 -0.29
CA MET A 1 -24.86 19.79 -0.52
C MET A 1 -24.87 21.16 -1.19
N ASN A 2 -24.20 22.15 -0.62
CA ASN A 2 -24.13 23.49 -1.22
C ASN A 2 -22.87 23.56 -2.08
N THR A 3 -23.02 23.52 -3.41
CA THR A 3 -21.89 23.50 -4.36
C THR A 3 -21.63 24.91 -4.88
N ILE A 4 -20.37 25.34 -4.87
CA ILE A 4 -19.94 26.59 -5.49
C ILE A 4 -19.16 26.33 -6.77
N LYS A 5 -19.30 27.26 -7.73
CA LYS A 5 -18.59 27.22 -9.03
C LYS A 5 -17.73 28.46 -9.16
N ILE A 6 -16.45 28.27 -9.49
CA ILE A 6 -15.44 29.32 -9.66
C ILE A 6 -14.80 29.18 -11.04
N ILE A 7 -14.60 30.28 -11.76
CA ILE A 7 -13.86 30.31 -13.02
C ILE A 7 -12.69 31.27 -12.86
N ALA A 8 -11.47 30.79 -13.12
CA ALA A 8 -10.25 31.60 -12.98
C ALA A 8 -9.30 31.39 -14.16
N ASP A 9 -8.27 32.23 -14.26
CA ASP A 9 -7.29 32.15 -15.35
C ASP A 9 -6.31 30.99 -15.15
N THR A 10 -6.13 30.54 -13.92
CA THR A 10 -5.31 29.37 -13.57
C THR A 10 -6.00 28.48 -12.55
N ALA A 11 -5.60 27.20 -12.50
CA ALA A 11 -6.08 26.27 -11.47
C ALA A 11 -5.68 26.72 -10.06
N GLN A 12 -4.51 27.36 -9.90
CA GLN A 12 -4.04 27.87 -8.62
C GLN A 12 -4.92 29.01 -8.11
N GLU A 13 -5.24 29.98 -8.97
CA GLU A 13 -6.12 31.09 -8.62
C GLU A 13 -7.54 30.59 -8.27
N ALA A 14 -8.04 29.60 -9.02
CA ALA A 14 -9.33 28.99 -8.70
C ALA A 14 -9.31 28.30 -7.32
N LEU A 15 -8.20 27.63 -6.97
CA LEU A 15 -8.03 26.98 -5.68
C LEU A 15 -7.98 27.97 -4.51
N GLU A 16 -7.25 29.07 -4.67
CA GLU A 16 -7.17 30.16 -3.68
C GLU A 16 -8.57 30.77 -3.44
N GLN A 17 -9.33 30.99 -4.51
CA GLN A 17 -10.71 31.49 -4.40
C GLN A 17 -11.68 30.47 -3.77
N VAL A 18 -11.47 29.17 -4.00
CA VAL A 18 -12.25 28.10 -3.34
C VAL A 18 -11.95 28.11 -1.84
N GLN A 19 -10.68 28.13 -1.45
CA GLN A 19 -10.27 28.13 -0.05
C GLN A 19 -10.77 29.36 0.70
N ALA A 20 -10.74 30.54 0.07
CA ALA A 20 -11.25 31.77 0.66
C ALA A 20 -12.77 31.75 0.88
N LYS A 21 -13.54 31.04 0.04
CA LYS A 21 -15.02 31.01 0.09
C LYS A 21 -15.61 29.84 0.86
N VAL A 22 -14.96 28.67 0.84
CA VAL A 22 -15.48 27.42 1.41
C VAL A 22 -14.72 27.04 2.68
N GLY A 23 -13.48 27.51 2.82
CA GLY A 23 -12.59 27.16 3.91
C GLY A 23 -11.42 26.27 3.46
N PRO A 24 -10.43 26.06 4.33
CA PRO A 24 -9.23 25.27 4.02
C PRO A 24 -9.54 23.81 3.70
N ASP A 25 -10.64 23.29 4.23
CA ASP A 25 -11.05 21.89 4.09
C ASP A 25 -12.04 21.66 2.92
N ALA A 26 -12.09 22.58 1.96
CA ALA A 26 -13.00 22.50 0.82
C ALA A 26 -12.75 21.26 -0.05
N VAL A 27 -13.82 20.54 -0.39
CA VAL A 27 -13.77 19.38 -1.27
C VAL A 27 -14.04 19.84 -2.71
N ILE A 28 -13.06 19.66 -3.59
CA ILE A 28 -13.21 19.97 -5.03
C ILE A 28 -13.89 18.80 -5.73
N LEU A 29 -15.05 19.07 -6.30
CA LEU A 29 -15.89 18.10 -7.01
C LEU A 29 -15.44 17.91 -8.47
N ASN A 30 -15.07 19.00 -9.15
CA ASN A 30 -14.69 18.93 -10.56
C ASN A 30 -13.80 20.11 -10.96
N VAL A 31 -12.86 19.88 -11.87
CA VAL A 31 -12.02 20.90 -12.50
C VAL A 31 -12.02 20.67 -14.01
N ARG A 32 -12.48 21.63 -14.80
CA ARG A 32 -12.49 21.51 -16.26
C ARG A 32 -11.98 22.78 -16.95
N PRO A 33 -11.28 22.66 -18.09
CA PRO A 33 -10.95 23.82 -18.90
C PRO A 33 -12.22 24.40 -19.54
N VAL A 34 -12.30 25.73 -19.59
CA VAL A 34 -13.36 26.48 -20.28
C VAL A 34 -12.74 27.11 -21.51
N HIS A 35 -13.10 26.59 -22.68
CA HIS A 35 -12.75 27.17 -23.96
C HIS A 35 -13.76 28.27 -24.34
N ALA A 36 -13.29 29.35 -24.95
CA ALA A 36 -14.19 30.37 -25.47
C ALA A 36 -14.88 29.86 -26.75
N ASP A 37 -16.21 29.96 -26.80
CA ASP A 37 -16.99 29.63 -28.00
C ASP A 37 -16.92 30.74 -29.06
N GLY A 38 -16.85 30.32 -30.33
CA GLY A 38 -16.93 31.19 -31.53
C GLY A 38 -15.59 31.75 -32.04
N VAL A 39 -15.67 32.76 -32.91
CA VAL A 39 -14.54 33.38 -33.65
C VAL A 39 -13.51 34.07 -32.71
N LYS A 40 -13.79 34.13 -31.40
CA LYS A 40 -12.87 34.63 -30.35
C LYS A 40 -11.83 33.60 -29.88
N ARG A 41 -11.82 32.39 -30.44
CA ARG A 41 -10.89 31.30 -30.11
C ARG A 41 -9.41 31.61 -30.40
N LEU A 42 -9.11 32.57 -31.28
CA LEU A 42 -7.73 32.92 -31.63
C LEU A 42 -7.03 33.87 -30.63
N TRP A 43 -7.76 34.48 -29.68
CA TRP A 43 -7.21 35.48 -28.75
C TRP A 43 -7.56 35.26 -27.28
N SER A 44 -8.31 34.21 -26.95
CA SER A 44 -8.73 33.94 -25.56
C SER A 44 -7.80 32.93 -24.89
N LYS A 45 -7.29 33.30 -23.71
CA LYS A 45 -6.52 32.41 -22.85
C LYS A 45 -7.43 31.31 -22.29
N ALA A 46 -6.91 30.09 -22.18
CA ALA A 46 -7.64 28.98 -21.56
C ALA A 46 -7.91 29.30 -20.09
N ARG A 47 -9.17 29.18 -19.65
CA ARG A 47 -9.61 29.38 -18.26
C ARG A 47 -10.00 28.06 -17.63
N VAL A 48 -10.08 28.01 -16.31
CA VAL A 48 -10.39 26.79 -15.55
C VAL A 48 -11.64 27.01 -14.71
N GLU A 49 -12.60 26.10 -14.80
CA GLU A 49 -13.80 26.04 -13.95
C GLU A 49 -13.59 24.99 -12.85
N VAL A 50 -13.76 25.40 -11.59
CA VAL A 50 -13.66 24.56 -10.40
C VAL A 50 -15.02 24.54 -9.68
N LEU A 51 -15.52 23.34 -9.41
CA LEU A 51 -16.68 23.08 -8.55
C LEU A 51 -16.20 22.57 -7.21
N ALA A 52 -16.67 23.15 -6.11
CA ALA A 52 -16.27 22.77 -4.75
C ALA A 52 -17.43 22.83 -3.75
N THR A 53 -17.31 22.10 -2.63
CA THR A 53 -18.29 22.08 -1.54
C THR A 53 -17.60 21.98 -0.17
N ALA A 54 -18.34 22.29 0.89
CA ALA A 54 -17.84 22.18 2.26
C ALA A 54 -17.71 20.70 2.69
N PRO A 55 -16.73 20.36 3.54
CA PRO A 55 -16.55 18.99 4.03
C PRO A 55 -17.74 18.57 4.91
N GLU A 56 -18.27 17.38 4.68
CA GLU A 56 -19.24 16.77 5.59
C GLU A 56 -18.49 16.05 6.74
N PRO A 57 -18.92 16.19 8.00
CA PRO A 57 -18.31 15.47 9.12
C PRO A 57 -18.61 13.96 8.98
N SER A 58 -17.56 13.17 8.75
CA SER A 58 -17.66 11.71 8.63
C SER A 58 -17.77 11.04 10.01
N SER A 59 -18.99 10.75 10.44
CA SER A 59 -19.30 9.99 11.67
C SER A 59 -18.89 8.50 11.58
N ALA A 60 -18.54 8.01 10.39
CA ALA A 60 -18.19 6.61 10.16
C ALA A 60 -16.81 6.24 10.74
N GLN A 61 -15.87 7.18 10.80
CA GLN A 61 -14.51 6.91 11.29
C GLN A 61 -14.43 6.79 12.81
N GLU A 62 -15.24 7.57 13.55
CA GLU A 62 -15.30 7.50 15.02
C GLU A 62 -15.89 6.18 15.49
N ASN A 63 -16.92 5.66 14.81
CA ASN A 63 -17.58 4.40 15.16
C ASN A 63 -16.65 3.18 15.02
N VAL A 64 -15.81 3.16 13.98
CA VAL A 64 -14.87 2.06 13.73
C VAL A 64 -13.73 2.05 14.76
N LEU A 65 -13.21 3.22 15.11
CA LEU A 65 -12.17 3.37 16.15
C LEU A 65 -12.68 2.96 17.54
N GLN A 66 -13.91 3.33 17.89
CA GLN A 66 -14.55 2.91 19.14
C GLN A 66 -14.76 1.39 19.21
N LEU A 67 -15.20 0.78 18.10
CA LEU A 67 -15.40 -0.67 18.02
C LEU A 67 -14.08 -1.45 18.17
N LEU A 68 -13.00 -0.98 17.54
CA LEU A 68 -11.67 -1.56 17.66
C LEU A 68 -11.13 -1.47 19.09
N THR A 69 -11.31 -0.32 19.74
CA THR A 69 -10.86 -0.07 21.12
C THR A 69 -11.58 -0.99 22.11
N ALA A 70 -12.89 -1.18 21.95
CA ALA A 70 -13.69 -2.09 22.78
C ALA A 70 -13.24 -3.56 22.64
N LYS A 71 -12.86 -3.99 21.43
CA LYS A 71 -12.40 -5.37 21.16
C LYS A 71 -11.03 -5.66 21.76
N VAL A 72 -10.11 -4.69 21.73
CA VAL A 72 -8.78 -4.83 22.36
C VAL A 72 -8.91 -4.99 23.87
N HIS A 73 -9.74 -4.16 24.51
CA HIS A 73 -9.93 -4.20 25.96
C HIS A 73 -10.60 -5.52 26.44
N GLN A 74 -11.44 -6.13 25.61
CA GLN A 74 -12.06 -7.43 25.86
C GLN A 74 -11.05 -8.58 25.77
N LEU A 75 -10.09 -8.51 24.84
CA LEU A 75 -9.04 -9.52 24.66
C LEU A 75 -8.01 -9.45 25.80
N GLU A 76 -7.68 -8.25 26.29
CA GLU A 76 -6.79 -8.06 27.44
C GLU A 76 -7.37 -8.65 28.73
N GLY A 77 -8.69 -8.47 28.95
CA GLY A 77 -9.38 -9.05 30.11
C GLY A 77 -9.43 -10.58 30.10
N ALA A 78 -9.47 -11.21 28.93
CA ALA A 78 -9.45 -12.67 28.81
C ALA A 78 -8.08 -13.29 29.15
N LEU A 79 -7.00 -12.52 29.07
CA LEU A 79 -5.63 -12.97 29.35
C LEU A 79 -5.24 -12.82 30.84
N GLN A 80 -5.91 -11.96 31.61
CA GLN A 80 -5.61 -11.70 33.02
C GLN A 80 -6.31 -12.66 34.02
N GLY A 81 -7.13 -13.59 33.55
CA GLY A 81 -7.89 -14.52 34.39
C GLY A 81 -7.13 -15.76 34.90
N SER A 82 -5.80 -15.83 34.76
CA SER A 82 -4.98 -16.99 35.17
C SER A 82 -3.76 -16.57 36.00
N ASP A 83 -3.99 -15.94 37.14
CA ASP A 83 -2.94 -15.72 38.16
C ASP A 83 -3.37 -16.38 39.48
N SER A 84 -2.99 -17.66 39.64
CA SER A 84 -2.97 -18.35 40.93
C SER A 84 -1.52 -18.38 41.42
N SER A 85 -1.19 -17.48 42.35
CA SER A 85 0.10 -17.37 43.02
C SER A 85 0.19 -18.34 44.21
N GLU A 86 0.45 -19.62 43.94
CA GLU A 86 1.03 -20.52 44.93
C GLU A 86 2.53 -20.70 44.65
N PRO A 87 3.42 -20.62 45.66
CA PRO A 87 4.83 -20.87 45.44
C PRO A 87 5.04 -22.36 45.11
N LEU A 88 5.70 -22.61 43.98
CA LEU A 88 5.91 -23.94 43.43
C LEU A 88 6.68 -24.85 44.42
N PRO A 89 6.31 -26.15 44.51
CA PRO A 89 6.99 -27.10 45.38
C PRO A 89 8.50 -27.20 45.07
N PRO A 90 9.37 -27.40 46.08
CA PRO A 90 10.83 -27.41 45.92
C PRO A 90 11.33 -28.47 44.93
N ASN A 91 10.62 -29.58 44.79
CA ASN A 91 10.84 -30.64 43.81
C ASN A 91 10.57 -30.19 42.36
N VAL A 92 9.69 -29.21 42.13
CA VAL A 92 9.47 -28.59 40.82
C VAL A 92 10.58 -27.57 40.52
N ILE A 93 11.00 -26.79 41.52
CA ILE A 93 12.12 -25.85 41.40
C ILE A 93 13.42 -26.59 41.07
N GLN A 94 13.66 -27.74 41.70
CA GLN A 94 14.85 -28.57 41.47
C GLN A 94 14.80 -29.28 40.11
N MET A 95 13.62 -29.62 39.60
CA MET A 95 13.44 -30.09 38.21
C MET A 95 13.68 -28.97 37.19
N MET A 96 13.26 -27.74 37.47
CA MET A 96 13.51 -26.56 36.63
C MET A 96 14.98 -26.10 36.63
N GLN A 97 15.75 -26.44 37.67
CA GLN A 97 17.18 -26.14 37.74
C GLN A 97 18.06 -27.22 37.07
N ASN A 98 17.58 -28.47 37.02
CA ASN A 98 18.30 -29.61 36.42
C ASN A 98 17.93 -29.85 34.94
N VAL A 99 16.81 -29.31 34.46
CA VAL A 99 16.56 -29.10 33.03
C VAL A 99 17.17 -27.75 32.72
N GLY A 100 18.32 -27.75 32.05
CA GLY A 100 19.13 -26.56 31.76
C GLY A 100 18.28 -25.32 31.47
N GLY A 101 18.69 -24.19 32.06
CA GLY A 101 18.04 -22.89 31.97
C GLY A 101 17.55 -22.56 30.58
N PRO A 102 16.56 -21.66 30.44
CA PRO A 102 15.75 -21.48 29.23
C PRO A 102 16.65 -21.65 28.01
N GLN A 103 16.46 -22.77 27.30
CA GLN A 103 16.94 -22.91 25.95
C GLN A 103 16.28 -21.74 25.24
N THR A 104 17.04 -20.65 25.13
CA THR A 104 16.71 -19.53 24.26
C THR A 104 16.31 -20.18 22.94
N ALA A 105 15.13 -19.80 22.44
CA ALA A 105 14.76 -20.13 21.06
C ALA A 105 16.01 -19.95 20.19
N PRO A 106 16.36 -20.91 19.33
CA PRO A 106 17.64 -20.90 18.63
C PRO A 106 17.84 -19.49 18.07
N ALA A 107 18.91 -18.83 18.56
CA ALA A 107 19.17 -17.45 18.18
C ALA A 107 19.13 -17.38 16.66
N ALA A 108 18.36 -16.42 16.13
CA ALA A 108 18.14 -16.31 14.70
C ALA A 108 19.50 -16.36 13.97
N PRO A 109 19.58 -17.03 12.80
CA PRO A 109 20.82 -17.08 12.05
C PRO A 109 21.42 -15.67 11.89
N ALA A 110 22.74 -15.53 11.98
CA ALA A 110 23.40 -14.21 11.94
C ALA A 110 23.04 -13.44 10.66
N SER A 111 22.82 -14.18 9.57
CA SER A 111 22.31 -13.66 8.31
C SER A 111 20.96 -12.98 8.42
N VAL A 112 20.04 -13.60 9.15
CA VAL A 112 18.68 -13.11 9.38
C VAL A 112 18.71 -11.88 10.27
N GLN A 113 19.61 -11.84 11.27
CA GLN A 113 19.81 -10.66 12.11
C GLN A 113 20.28 -9.45 11.30
N VAL A 114 21.25 -9.63 10.40
CA VAL A 114 21.69 -8.55 9.50
C VAL A 114 20.53 -8.04 8.65
N LEU A 115 19.70 -8.95 8.10
CA LEU A 115 18.55 -8.54 7.28
C LEU A 115 17.46 -7.83 8.09
N LEU A 116 17.22 -8.25 9.34
CA LEU A 116 16.34 -7.56 10.28
C LEU A 116 16.81 -6.11 10.51
N GLU A 117 18.10 -5.92 10.76
CA GLU A 117 18.71 -4.59 10.94
C GLU A 117 18.60 -3.73 9.67
N MET A 118 18.59 -4.36 8.49
CA MET A 118 18.36 -3.70 7.20
C MET A 118 16.88 -3.38 6.92
N GLY A 119 15.97 -3.73 7.82
CA GLY A 119 14.54 -3.43 7.71
C GLY A 119 13.67 -4.58 7.21
N LEU A 120 14.17 -5.81 7.19
CA LEU A 120 13.32 -6.99 7.00
C LEU A 120 12.34 -7.09 8.19
N LEU A 121 11.05 -7.26 7.91
CA LEU A 121 10.05 -7.38 8.98
C LEU A 121 10.25 -8.69 9.75
N PRO A 122 10.00 -8.72 11.08
CA PRO A 122 10.18 -9.90 11.92
C PRO A 122 9.49 -11.16 11.38
N GLN A 123 8.27 -11.04 10.89
CA GLN A 123 7.52 -12.14 10.28
C GLN A 123 8.23 -12.80 9.08
N HIS A 124 8.97 -12.02 8.28
CA HIS A 124 9.70 -12.52 7.13
C HIS A 124 11.08 -13.04 7.54
N ALA A 125 11.66 -12.50 8.61
CA ALA A 125 12.87 -13.01 9.21
C ALA A 125 12.66 -14.40 9.82
N ASP A 126 11.57 -14.61 10.53
CA ASP A 126 11.20 -15.93 11.09
C ASP A 126 10.96 -16.95 9.97
N MET A 127 10.27 -16.54 8.91
CA MET A 127 10.07 -17.37 7.72
C MET A 127 11.40 -17.76 7.08
N LEU A 128 12.29 -16.79 6.87
CA LEU A 128 13.60 -17.02 6.27
C LEU A 128 14.48 -17.92 7.16
N ALA A 129 14.50 -17.69 8.47
CA ALA A 129 15.22 -18.53 9.43
C ALA A 129 14.75 -19.99 9.35
N GLY A 130 13.44 -20.22 9.30
CA GLY A 130 12.87 -21.57 9.13
C GLY A 130 13.23 -22.21 7.79
N GLN A 131 13.31 -21.43 6.71
CA GLN A 131 13.72 -21.93 5.39
C GLN A 131 15.22 -22.27 5.34
N LEU A 132 16.07 -21.43 5.94
CA LEU A 132 17.50 -21.67 6.06
C LEU A 132 17.77 -22.94 6.86
N GLN A 133 17.08 -23.13 7.99
CA GLN A 133 17.22 -24.33 8.81
C GLN A 133 16.82 -25.61 8.05
N LYS A 134 15.78 -25.54 7.21
CA LYS A 134 15.38 -26.67 6.35
C LYS A 134 16.42 -27.01 5.28
N HIS A 135 17.05 -26.01 4.69
CA HIS A 135 18.10 -26.19 3.68
C HIS A 135 19.41 -26.73 4.28
N LEU A 136 19.77 -26.26 5.47
CA LEU A 136 20.96 -26.69 6.21
C LEU A 136 20.81 -28.09 6.81
N GLY A 137 19.60 -28.47 7.22
CA GLY A 137 19.39 -29.69 8.01
C GLY A 137 20.24 -29.65 9.29
N GLY A 138 21.28 -30.48 9.36
CA GLY A 138 22.23 -30.53 10.49
C GLY A 138 23.60 -29.89 10.23
N THR A 139 23.90 -29.45 9.00
CA THR A 139 25.17 -28.75 8.71
C THR A 139 25.04 -27.29 9.10
N ARG A 140 26.07 -26.72 9.72
CA ARG A 140 26.10 -25.29 10.03
C ARG A 140 27.03 -24.58 9.04
N PRO A 141 26.65 -23.40 8.53
CA PRO A 141 27.58 -22.55 7.79
C PRO A 141 28.81 -22.29 8.65
N ARG A 142 29.99 -22.29 8.05
CA ARG A 142 31.26 -22.09 8.77
C ARG A 142 31.50 -20.64 9.15
N ASN A 143 30.86 -19.72 8.43
CA ASN A 143 31.01 -18.29 8.58
C ASN A 143 29.77 -17.55 8.02
N LEU A 144 29.70 -16.24 8.27
CA LEU A 144 28.61 -15.38 7.80
C LEU A 144 28.49 -15.33 6.27
N ILE A 145 29.60 -15.50 5.54
CA ILE A 145 29.60 -15.45 4.06
C ILE A 145 28.84 -16.65 3.51
N GLU A 146 29.17 -17.87 3.96
CA GLU A 146 28.44 -19.08 3.57
C GLU A 146 26.96 -19.00 3.96
N GLU A 147 26.66 -18.39 5.10
CA GLU A 147 25.29 -18.19 5.56
C GLU A 147 24.52 -17.18 4.69
N MET A 148 25.17 -16.07 4.29
CA MET A 148 24.64 -15.08 3.34
C MET A 148 24.40 -15.68 1.95
N GLU A 149 25.32 -16.53 1.48
CA GLU A 149 25.19 -17.22 0.20
C GLU A 149 23.96 -18.12 0.20
N LEU A 150 23.75 -18.88 1.28
CA LEU A 150 22.57 -19.70 1.43
C LEU A 150 21.29 -18.86 1.55
N ALA A 151 21.32 -17.77 2.32
CA ALA A 151 20.18 -16.86 2.44
C ALA A 151 19.80 -16.29 1.06
N ARG A 152 20.80 -15.93 0.25
CA ARG A 152 20.60 -15.51 -1.14
C ARG A 152 19.97 -16.63 -1.97
N GLU A 153 20.46 -17.86 -1.92
CA GLU A 153 19.88 -18.99 -2.67
C GLU A 153 18.40 -19.20 -2.32
N VAL A 154 18.08 -19.22 -1.02
CA VAL A 154 16.71 -19.35 -0.53
C VAL A 154 15.82 -18.21 -1.04
N LEU A 155 16.27 -16.96 -0.89
CA LEU A 155 15.51 -15.79 -1.33
C LEU A 155 15.32 -15.76 -2.87
N VAL A 156 16.35 -16.13 -3.63
CA VAL A 156 16.29 -16.22 -5.08
C VAL A 156 15.28 -17.28 -5.51
N GLU A 157 15.27 -18.44 -4.86
CA GLU A 157 14.30 -19.50 -5.15
C GLU A 157 12.86 -19.02 -4.86
N GLN A 158 12.63 -18.36 -3.73
CA GLN A 158 11.31 -17.79 -3.39
C GLN A 158 10.89 -16.75 -4.44
N TRP A 159 11.80 -15.87 -4.86
CA TRP A 159 11.52 -14.84 -5.85
C TRP A 159 11.12 -15.42 -7.21
N HIS A 160 11.83 -16.46 -7.67
CA HIS A 160 11.50 -17.13 -8.93
C HIS A 160 10.10 -17.74 -8.89
N ARG A 161 9.70 -18.36 -7.78
CA ARG A 161 8.35 -18.92 -7.62
C ARG A 161 7.26 -17.86 -7.77
N PHE A 162 7.47 -16.66 -7.21
CA PHE A 162 6.54 -15.54 -7.38
C PHE A 162 6.48 -15.03 -8.83
N ALA A 163 7.64 -14.88 -9.47
CA ALA A 163 7.72 -14.45 -10.87
C ALA A 163 6.97 -15.40 -11.81
N THR A 164 7.21 -16.71 -11.71
CA THR A 164 6.54 -17.71 -12.56
C THR A 164 5.02 -17.71 -12.38
N ARG A 165 4.53 -17.50 -11.15
CA ARG A 165 3.09 -17.40 -10.88
C ARG A 165 2.47 -16.15 -11.51
N ALA A 166 3.20 -15.03 -11.53
CA ALA A 166 2.74 -13.78 -12.11
C ALA A 166 2.69 -13.80 -13.65
N GLU A 167 3.46 -14.67 -14.30
CA GLU A 167 3.54 -14.81 -15.76
C GLU A 167 2.55 -15.82 -16.35
N GLN A 168 1.66 -16.42 -15.55
CA GLN A 168 0.72 -17.41 -16.05
C GLN A 168 -0.18 -16.82 -17.17
N PRO A 169 -0.23 -17.46 -18.35
CA PRO A 169 -1.09 -17.02 -19.45
C PRO A 169 -2.56 -16.99 -19.03
N GLY A 170 -3.27 -15.89 -19.35
CA GLY A 170 -4.71 -15.77 -19.08
C GLY A 170 -5.11 -14.82 -17.96
N LEU A 171 -4.17 -14.07 -17.37
CA LEU A 171 -4.48 -12.92 -16.49
C LEU A 171 -4.43 -11.61 -17.29
N PRO A 172 -5.54 -11.14 -17.87
CA PRO A 172 -5.53 -9.98 -18.76
C PRO A 172 -5.38 -8.64 -18.01
N ALA A 173 -5.73 -8.59 -16.73
CA ALA A 173 -5.74 -7.38 -15.92
C ALA A 173 -4.71 -7.47 -14.79
N ARG A 174 -3.95 -6.39 -14.59
CA ARG A 174 -2.99 -6.25 -13.50
C ARG A 174 -3.33 -5.01 -12.69
N VAL A 175 -3.40 -5.17 -11.37
CA VAL A 175 -3.78 -4.09 -10.45
C VAL A 175 -2.61 -3.82 -9.51
N LEU A 176 -2.22 -2.54 -9.38
CA LEU A 176 -1.20 -2.11 -8.42
C LEU A 176 -1.87 -1.58 -7.15
N VAL A 177 -1.61 -2.23 -6.02
CA VAL A 177 -2.17 -1.90 -4.71
C VAL A 177 -1.04 -1.57 -3.74
N GLY A 178 -1.28 -0.61 -2.82
CA GLY A 178 -0.29 -0.20 -1.81
C GLY A 178 -0.60 1.16 -1.22
N ALA A 179 0.07 1.50 -0.12
CA ALA A 179 -0.12 2.76 0.61
C ALA A 179 0.14 4.01 -0.27
N PRO A 180 -0.37 5.20 0.12
CA PRO A 180 0.00 6.45 -0.53
C PRO A 180 1.53 6.64 -0.56
N GLY A 181 2.07 7.20 -1.65
CA GLY A 181 3.51 7.51 -1.75
C GLY A 181 4.45 6.36 -2.14
N VAL A 182 4.02 5.09 -2.11
CA VAL A 182 4.90 3.93 -2.45
C VAL A 182 5.32 3.84 -3.93
N GLY A 183 4.89 4.79 -4.77
CA GLY A 183 5.30 4.86 -6.17
C GLY A 183 4.47 4.03 -7.17
N LYS A 184 3.25 3.63 -6.84
CA LYS A 184 2.36 2.83 -7.71
C LYS A 184 2.23 3.39 -9.13
N THR A 185 1.86 4.67 -9.25
CA THR A 185 1.68 5.33 -10.54
C THR A 185 2.98 5.40 -11.32
N THR A 186 4.10 5.71 -10.65
CA THR A 186 5.43 5.74 -11.27
C THR A 186 5.86 4.37 -11.77
N ALA A 187 5.62 3.30 -10.98
CA ALA A 187 5.91 1.93 -11.37
C ALA A 187 5.07 1.51 -12.59
N LEU A 188 3.77 1.80 -12.58
CA LEU A 188 2.86 1.54 -13.69
C LEU A 188 3.31 2.25 -14.97
N CYS A 189 3.65 3.54 -14.90
CA CYS A 189 4.14 4.30 -16.05
C CYS A 189 5.42 3.70 -16.63
N LYS A 190 6.41 3.38 -15.78
CA LYS A 190 7.66 2.73 -16.20
C LYS A 190 7.40 1.39 -16.88
N TRP A 191 6.49 0.60 -16.31
CA TRP A 191 6.16 -0.70 -16.84
C TRP A 191 5.46 -0.60 -18.21
N VAL A 192 4.44 0.24 -18.32
CA VAL A 192 3.76 0.49 -19.60
C VAL A 192 4.76 0.96 -20.65
N THR A 193 5.67 1.87 -20.31
CA THR A 193 6.74 2.30 -21.22
C THR A 193 7.57 1.14 -21.74
N GLN A 194 7.94 0.18 -20.88
CA GLN A 194 8.67 -1.00 -21.30
C GLN A 194 7.83 -1.93 -22.20
N GLU A 195 6.59 -2.23 -21.81
CA GLU A 195 5.73 -3.14 -22.58
C GLU A 195 5.37 -2.59 -23.97
N THR A 196 5.08 -1.29 -24.08
CA THR A 196 4.67 -0.69 -25.35
C THR A 196 5.84 -0.35 -26.26
N PHE A 197 6.97 0.15 -25.74
CA PHE A 197 8.15 0.46 -26.58
C PHE A 197 8.99 -0.77 -26.90
N LEU A 198 9.37 -1.56 -25.89
CA LEU A 198 10.28 -2.70 -26.08
C LEU A 198 9.51 -3.95 -26.48
N GLY A 199 8.40 -4.22 -25.79
CA GLY A 199 7.59 -5.41 -26.01
C GLY A 199 6.64 -5.30 -27.22
N GLN A 200 6.41 -4.09 -27.73
CA GLN A 200 5.39 -3.79 -28.75
C GLN A 200 4.01 -4.37 -28.40
N ARG A 201 3.70 -4.47 -27.10
CA ARG A 201 2.43 -5.01 -26.63
C ARG A 201 1.45 -3.88 -26.42
N PRO A 202 0.22 -3.98 -26.96
CA PRO A 202 -0.80 -2.99 -26.70
C PRO A 202 -1.14 -2.99 -25.21
N ALA A 203 -1.23 -1.80 -24.63
CA ALA A 203 -1.62 -1.60 -23.25
C ALA A 203 -2.87 -0.72 -23.19
N ARG A 204 -3.64 -0.87 -22.11
CA ARG A 204 -4.70 0.05 -21.71
C ARG A 204 -4.57 0.28 -20.21
N LEU A 205 -4.77 1.51 -19.80
CA LEU A 205 -4.64 1.93 -18.41
C LEU A 205 -6.00 2.28 -17.84
N TRP A 206 -6.23 1.86 -16.60
CA TRP A 206 -7.39 2.25 -15.83
C TRP A 206 -6.96 2.95 -14.56
N ARG A 207 -7.55 4.11 -14.33
CA ARG A 207 -7.45 4.85 -13.09
C ARG A 207 -8.68 4.55 -12.26
N LEU A 208 -8.47 3.88 -11.13
CA LEU A 208 -9.51 3.46 -10.21
C LEU A 208 -9.61 4.46 -9.07
N ASP A 209 -10.65 5.27 -9.07
CA ASP A 209 -10.94 6.22 -7.99
C ASP A 209 -12.01 5.64 -7.05
N GLY A 210 -11.78 5.76 -5.75
CA GLY A 210 -12.72 5.32 -4.71
C GLY A 210 -13.57 6.48 -4.17
N ALA A 211 -13.90 6.44 -2.88
CA ALA A 211 -14.71 7.46 -2.22
C ALA A 211 -14.13 8.89 -2.31
N LEU A 212 -12.81 9.02 -2.46
CA LEU A 212 -12.13 10.29 -2.69
C LEU A 212 -11.60 10.35 -4.13
N PRO A 213 -11.82 11.46 -4.84
CA PRO A 213 -11.27 11.63 -6.18
C PRO A 213 -9.74 11.69 -6.07
N ASN A 214 -9.06 10.88 -6.88
CA ASN A 214 -7.66 11.11 -7.14
C ASN A 214 -7.55 12.44 -7.93
N THR A 215 -6.54 13.26 -7.67
CA THR A 215 -6.31 14.51 -8.41
C THR A 215 -4.99 14.47 -9.19
N ALA A 216 -4.30 13.34 -9.16
CA ALA A 216 -3.04 13.15 -9.86
C ALA A 216 -3.28 12.95 -11.37
N GLU A 217 -2.81 13.92 -12.16
CA GLU A 217 -2.89 13.90 -13.63
C GLU A 217 -1.71 13.20 -14.31
N PHE A 218 -0.70 12.80 -13.55
CA PHE A 218 0.53 12.20 -14.08
C PHE A 218 0.28 10.96 -14.94
N LEU A 219 -0.68 10.11 -14.56
CA LEU A 219 -1.02 8.91 -15.35
C LEU A 219 -1.65 9.27 -16.70
N SER A 220 -2.54 10.27 -16.72
CA SER A 220 -3.21 10.77 -17.93
C SER A 220 -2.18 11.31 -18.92
N LEU A 221 -1.27 12.17 -18.44
CA LEU A 221 -0.20 12.77 -19.24
C LEU A 221 0.75 11.71 -19.81
N HIS A 222 1.12 10.72 -18.99
CA HIS A 222 1.99 9.64 -19.44
C HIS A 222 1.30 8.77 -20.51
N GLY A 223 0.02 8.47 -20.34
CA GLY A 223 -0.75 7.73 -21.34
C GLY A 223 -0.84 8.47 -22.67
N GLU A 224 -1.10 9.77 -22.66
CA GLU A 224 -1.12 10.60 -23.88
C GLU A 224 0.23 10.59 -24.61
N MET A 225 1.34 10.79 -23.87
CA MET A 225 2.70 10.73 -24.41
C MET A 225 3.02 9.37 -25.06
N MET A 226 2.52 8.29 -24.46
CA MET A 226 2.74 6.91 -24.91
C MET A 226 1.72 6.44 -25.95
N GLN A 227 0.73 7.27 -26.30
CA GLN A 227 -0.45 6.89 -27.09
C GLN A 227 -1.18 5.65 -26.53
N VAL A 228 -1.22 5.52 -25.22
CA VAL A 228 -1.90 4.47 -24.49
C VAL A 228 -3.22 5.01 -23.93
N PRO A 229 -4.38 4.38 -24.20
CA PRO A 229 -5.65 4.83 -23.66
C PRO A 229 -5.64 4.75 -22.12
N VAL A 230 -6.06 5.84 -21.47
CA VAL A 230 -6.27 5.92 -20.02
C VAL A 230 -7.74 6.18 -19.75
N GLU A 231 -8.41 5.22 -19.13
CA GLU A 231 -9.81 5.33 -18.72
C GLU A 231 -9.89 5.61 -17.23
N ARG A 232 -10.78 6.51 -16.81
CA ARG A 232 -11.05 6.79 -15.40
C ARG A 232 -12.35 6.09 -15.00
N VAL A 233 -12.28 5.25 -13.98
CA VAL A 233 -13.40 4.52 -13.40
C VAL A 233 -13.61 5.04 -11.99
N TRP A 234 -14.85 5.41 -11.69
CA TRP A 234 -15.26 5.89 -10.37
C TRP A 234 -16.36 4.99 -9.85
N THR A 235 -16.21 4.49 -8.62
CA THR A 235 -17.28 3.82 -7.88
C THR A 235 -17.73 4.69 -6.71
N ASP A 236 -19.03 4.95 -6.61
CA ASP A 236 -19.62 5.72 -5.51
C ASP A 236 -19.83 4.85 -4.26
N SER A 237 -19.89 3.51 -4.42
CA SER A 237 -19.98 2.55 -3.33
C SER A 237 -18.69 1.72 -3.21
N LEU A 238 -18.29 1.44 -1.97
CA LEU A 238 -17.27 0.45 -1.64
C LEU A 238 -17.86 -0.97 -1.49
N ASP A 239 -19.18 -1.09 -1.61
CA ASP A 239 -19.86 -2.38 -1.56
C ASP A 239 -19.37 -3.24 -2.71
N VAL A 240 -18.86 -4.43 -2.37
CA VAL A 240 -18.52 -5.45 -3.35
C VAL A 240 -19.85 -5.85 -4.01
N PRO A 241 -19.96 -5.83 -5.35
CA PRO A 241 -21.17 -6.31 -6.02
C PRO A 241 -21.50 -7.71 -5.49
N GLU A 242 -22.74 -7.89 -5.01
CA GLU A 242 -23.24 -9.24 -4.76
C GLU A 242 -23.43 -9.90 -6.12
N ASP A 243 -22.51 -10.81 -6.48
CA ASP A 243 -22.65 -11.71 -7.62
C ASP A 243 -23.83 -12.67 -7.43
#